data_AF-A0A3E3IYL5-F1
#
_entry.id   AF-A0A3E3IYL5-F1
#
_cell.length_a   1.000
_cell.length_b   1.000
_cell.length_c   1.000
_cell.angle_alpha   90.00
_cell.angle_beta   90.00
_cell.angle_gamma   90.00
#
_symmetry.space_group_name_H-M   'P 1'
#
loop_
_entity.id
_entity.type
_entity.pdbx_description
1 polymer ?
#
loop_
_entity_poly.entity_id
_entity_poly.type
_entity_poly.pdbx_seq_one_letter_code
_entity_poly.pdbx_strand_id
1 'polypeptide(L)'
;MEQKNAVYNMGSERGTGFRPEEIFYYLFFAIMLFAKGIGLYEGMKSFRLCIIAAFFCFVVKVCLTEHTVGELVQMLVLMAFGVLAYCNSGEMAAFIYVLVVAGMKHVLVKRVFKVGAAVWTVAFFSTIVLALLKQIPDLALVHSKLGLGHIIRWSLGYPHPNVLHISYVILLAFFFYLANLNRKQLIIATALLYGGNFYIFLYSVSYTGLILTTVYLLANLYFNLRKEFTRGEKVLIQCIYPVCALLSVLGPVLIKGKLFDIFNKMMNTRWNLSRYFLTEQRISLFGTRFTDLPDKDYNIDCSYVYILMYYGIILFAIISIGYFVTIRREVKLMRRKELAIMTGFLVAGMSEPFMANLSFKNLTLIFIGECYYVILKELQEKKPDIWWNKKLCLLPWAENYVTVPLKGIGKIKDKFSGVVKKGWRLSLITGLIFGLGVGVFYYKTADVPDAIYADSGISDYWGGEKVKLDRNNLPADFQGEIIGTADGNTDLYVLKGNIIWLELIRGTVTVGIAGVIAGWCVTIILCGIYFGLMDKKRVRK
;
A
#
# COMPACT_ATOMS: atom_id res chain seq x y z
N MET A 1 -11.60 35.90 -10.90
CA MET A 1 -11.21 36.89 -9.89
C MET A 1 -10.36 36.18 -8.85
N GLU A 2 -9.15 36.68 -8.67
CA GLU A 2 -8.03 36.06 -7.98
C GLU A 2 -8.28 35.92 -6.48
N GLN A 3 -8.39 34.70 -5.96
CA GLN A 3 -8.04 34.42 -4.57
C GLN A 3 -6.67 33.77 -4.55
N LYS A 4 -5.68 34.62 -4.26
CA LYS A 4 -4.31 34.27 -3.91
C LYS A 4 -4.31 33.08 -2.95
N ASN A 5 -3.59 32.04 -3.35
CA ASN A 5 -2.96 31.09 -2.46
C ASN A 5 -2.09 31.86 -1.45
N ALA A 6 -2.68 32.25 -0.31
CA ALA A 6 -1.93 32.67 0.85
C ALA A 6 -1.29 31.42 1.48
N VAL A 7 -0.19 30.99 0.86
CA VAL A 7 0.80 30.12 1.48
C VAL A 7 1.35 30.90 2.66
N TYR A 8 0.86 30.63 3.86
CA TYR A 8 1.53 31.00 5.10
C TYR A 8 2.85 30.22 5.19
N ASN A 9 3.88 30.72 4.51
CA ASN A 9 5.26 30.54 4.91
C ASN A 9 5.49 31.46 6.12
N MET A 10 5.08 31.01 7.31
CA MET A 10 5.71 31.51 8.53
C MET A 10 7.00 30.74 8.73
N GLY A 11 8.09 31.48 8.83
CA GLY A 11 9.42 30.97 9.11
C GLY A 11 9.46 30.03 10.31
N SER A 12 10.50 29.22 10.32
CA SER A 12 10.92 28.38 11.43
C SER A 12 10.72 29.10 12.77
N GLU A 13 9.83 28.56 13.61
CA GLU A 13 9.74 28.69 15.09
C GLU A 13 8.31 28.72 15.66
N ARG A 14 7.24 28.74 14.86
CA ARG A 14 5.86 28.59 15.39
C ARG A 14 5.31 27.19 15.15
N GLY A 15 4.83 26.55 16.22
CA GLY A 15 4.25 25.20 16.19
C GLY A 15 3.13 25.10 15.15
N THR A 16 3.02 23.93 14.51
CA THR A 16 1.90 23.66 13.61
C THR A 16 0.63 23.49 14.43
N GLY A 17 -0.32 24.42 14.29
CA GLY A 17 -1.65 24.30 14.90
C GLY A 17 -2.44 23.20 14.21
N PHE A 18 -3.01 22.29 15.00
CA PHE A 18 -3.94 21.26 14.55
C PHE A 18 -5.32 21.54 15.13
N ARG A 19 -6.36 21.28 14.33
CA ARG A 19 -7.72 21.22 14.89
C ARG A 19 -7.94 19.83 15.49
N PRO A 20 -8.63 19.71 16.63
CA PRO A 20 -8.96 18.41 17.23
C PRO A 20 -9.60 17.43 16.24
N GLU A 21 -10.54 17.90 15.42
CA GLU A 21 -11.20 17.11 14.36
C GLU A 21 -10.20 16.44 13.39
N GLU A 22 -9.14 17.14 13.00
CA GLU A 22 -8.12 16.60 12.10
C GLU A 22 -7.30 15.50 12.79
N ILE A 23 -6.99 15.67 14.09
CA ILE A 23 -6.23 14.69 14.87
C ILE A 23 -6.99 13.36 14.93
N PHE A 24 -8.29 13.41 15.20
CA PHE A 24 -9.11 12.20 15.24
C PHE A 24 -9.23 11.52 13.88
N TYR A 25 -9.28 12.27 12.77
CA TYR A 25 -9.18 11.68 11.44
C TYR A 25 -7.80 11.04 11.19
N TYR A 26 -6.71 11.69 11.59
CA TYR A 26 -5.36 11.12 11.47
C TYR A 26 -5.20 9.86 12.31
N LEU A 27 -5.79 9.79 13.50
CA LEU A 27 -5.80 8.59 14.35
C LEU A 27 -6.61 7.47 13.70
N PHE A 28 -7.83 7.75 13.23
CA PHE A 28 -8.63 6.79 12.45
C PHE A 28 -7.82 6.20 11.28
N PHE A 29 -7.22 7.08 10.48
CA PHE A 29 -6.43 6.68 9.32
C PHE A 29 -5.17 5.91 9.73
N ALA A 30 -4.44 6.36 10.75
CA ALA A 30 -3.21 5.72 11.22
C ALA A 30 -3.45 4.33 11.80
N ILE A 31 -4.50 4.13 12.61
CA ILE A 31 -4.82 2.84 13.22
C ILE A 31 -5.11 1.79 12.12
N MET A 32 -5.99 2.14 11.18
CA MET A 32 -6.36 1.24 10.08
C MET A 32 -5.18 0.95 9.16
N LEU A 33 -4.43 1.99 8.81
CA LEU A 33 -3.27 1.88 7.93
C LEU A 33 -2.14 1.08 8.60
N PHE A 34 -1.89 1.25 9.90
CA PHE A 34 -0.90 0.46 10.65
C PHE A 34 -1.30 -1.02 10.72
N ALA A 35 -2.55 -1.31 11.11
CA ALA A 35 -3.05 -2.67 11.22
C ALA A 35 -2.87 -3.44 9.91
N LYS A 36 -3.16 -2.80 8.77
CA LYS A 36 -2.96 -3.39 7.45
C LYS A 36 -1.51 -3.39 6.97
N GLY A 37 -0.72 -2.40 7.40
CA GLY A 37 0.71 -2.29 7.12
C GLY A 37 1.52 -3.45 7.71
N ILE A 38 1.12 -3.96 8.88
CA ILE A 38 1.75 -5.12 9.53
C ILE A 38 1.12 -6.47 9.15
N GLY A 39 0.19 -6.48 8.18
CA GLY A 39 -0.39 -7.72 7.66
C GLY A 39 -1.60 -8.28 8.41
N LEU A 40 -2.23 -7.53 9.34
CA LEU A 40 -3.46 -8.01 10.00
C LEU A 40 -4.62 -8.14 8.99
N TYR A 41 -5.33 -9.26 9.01
CA TYR A 41 -6.44 -9.53 8.11
C TYR A 41 -7.75 -9.81 8.86
N GLU A 42 -8.83 -9.91 8.09
CA GLU A 42 -10.18 -10.15 8.63
C GLU A 42 -10.27 -11.49 9.36
N GLY A 43 -11.04 -11.52 10.44
CA GLY A 43 -11.14 -12.70 11.32
C GLY A 43 -10.18 -12.68 12.51
N MET A 44 -9.08 -11.91 12.46
CA MET A 44 -8.19 -11.77 13.62
C MET A 44 -8.80 -10.89 14.71
N LYS A 45 -8.73 -11.33 15.98
CA LYS A 45 -9.22 -10.54 17.14
C LYS A 45 -8.54 -9.16 17.23
N SER A 46 -7.24 -9.11 16.99
CA SER A 46 -6.45 -7.86 16.96
C SER A 46 -6.96 -6.89 15.90
N PHE A 47 -7.27 -7.38 14.71
CA PHE A 47 -7.80 -6.55 13.63
C PHE A 47 -9.18 -5.97 13.95
N ARG A 48 -10.07 -6.76 14.57
CA ARG A 48 -11.40 -6.30 15.02
C ARG A 48 -11.29 -5.17 16.05
N LEU A 49 -10.33 -5.26 16.99
CA LEU A 49 -10.08 -4.20 17.97
C LEU A 49 -9.62 -2.90 17.30
N CYS A 50 -8.75 -2.99 16.28
CA CYS A 50 -8.32 -1.83 15.51
C CYS A 50 -9.50 -1.14 14.80
N ILE A 51 -10.43 -1.91 14.20
CA ILE A 51 -11.63 -1.35 13.56
C ILE A 51 -12.48 -0.59 14.58
N ILE A 52 -12.74 -1.16 15.76
CA ILE A 52 -13.55 -0.53 16.81
C ILE A 52 -12.90 0.78 17.27
N ALA A 53 -11.59 0.76 17.54
CA ALA A 53 -10.84 1.94 17.94
C ALA A 53 -10.86 3.04 16.85
N ALA A 54 -10.67 2.65 15.58
CA ALA A 54 -10.73 3.57 14.46
C ALA A 54 -12.14 4.17 14.30
N PHE A 55 -13.19 3.34 14.40
CA PHE A 55 -14.58 3.80 14.32
C PHE A 55 -14.91 4.80 15.44
N PHE A 56 -14.44 4.55 16.67
CA PHE A 56 -14.58 5.51 17.76
C PHE A 56 -13.93 6.86 17.42
N CYS A 57 -12.69 6.86 16.90
CA CYS A 57 -12.05 8.09 16.43
C CYS A 57 -12.86 8.80 15.33
N PHE A 58 -13.44 8.06 14.40
CA PHE A 58 -14.30 8.63 13.35
C PHE A 58 -15.55 9.30 13.93
N VAL A 59 -16.25 8.64 14.86
CA VAL A 59 -17.45 9.20 15.51
C VAL A 59 -17.11 10.50 16.24
N VAL A 60 -16.01 10.49 17.02
CA VAL A 60 -15.54 11.70 17.71
C VAL A 60 -15.21 12.80 16.69
N LYS A 61 -14.55 12.47 15.58
CA LYS A 61 -14.29 13.42 14.50
C LYS A 61 -15.58 14.05 13.97
N VAL A 62 -16.61 13.26 13.69
CA VAL A 62 -17.89 13.76 13.14
C VAL A 62 -18.58 14.68 14.15
N CYS A 63 -18.53 14.36 15.45
CA CYS A 63 -19.11 15.21 16.49
C CYS A 63 -18.38 16.57 16.65
N LEU A 64 -17.08 16.61 16.41
CA LEU A 64 -16.26 17.83 16.51
C LEU A 64 -16.32 18.70 15.26
N THR A 65 -16.69 18.13 14.12
CA THR A 65 -16.73 18.85 12.85
C THR A 65 -18.06 19.58 12.67
N GLU A 66 -17.99 20.85 12.30
CA GLU A 66 -19.16 21.60 11.84
C GLU A 66 -19.65 21.00 10.53
N HIS A 67 -20.89 20.53 10.48
CA HIS A 67 -21.52 19.91 9.32
C HIS A 67 -22.76 20.67 8.88
N THR A 68 -23.09 20.65 7.60
CA THR A 68 -24.43 21.13 7.17
C THR A 68 -25.46 20.01 7.33
N VAL A 69 -26.74 20.36 7.47
CA VAL A 69 -27.83 19.37 7.50
C VAL A 69 -27.72 18.41 6.32
N GLY A 70 -27.49 18.95 5.12
CA GLY A 70 -27.36 18.19 3.90
C GLY A 70 -26.17 17.22 3.89
N GLU A 71 -25.03 17.64 4.42
CA GLU A 71 -23.86 16.76 4.55
C GLU A 71 -24.12 15.61 5.51
N LEU A 72 -24.78 15.85 6.64
CA LEU A 72 -25.13 14.80 7.61
C LEU A 72 -26.11 13.79 6.98
N VAL A 73 -27.12 14.27 6.26
CA VAL A 73 -28.07 13.40 5.55
C VAL A 73 -27.36 12.56 4.50
N GLN A 74 -26.50 13.17 3.67
CA GLN A 74 -25.73 12.43 2.66
C GLN A 74 -24.79 11.41 3.30
N MET A 75 -24.11 11.77 4.38
CA MET A 75 -23.25 10.86 5.14
C MET A 75 -24.05 9.68 5.68
N LEU A 76 -25.23 9.93 6.26
CA LEU A 76 -26.12 8.89 6.79
C LEU A 76 -26.60 7.96 5.67
N VAL A 77 -27.01 8.49 4.51
CA VAL A 77 -27.43 7.68 3.36
C VAL A 77 -26.28 6.81 2.84
N LEU A 78 -25.07 7.35 2.71
CA LEU A 78 -23.90 6.58 2.28
C LEU A 78 -23.55 5.49 3.32
N MET A 79 -23.62 5.81 4.61
CA MET A 79 -23.38 4.83 5.68
C MET A 79 -24.44 3.72 5.65
N ALA A 80 -25.71 4.06 5.43
CA ALA A 80 -26.79 3.09 5.28
C ALA A 80 -26.52 2.14 4.10
N PHE A 81 -26.08 2.65 2.94
CA PHE A 81 -25.68 1.79 1.82
C PHE A 81 -24.50 0.88 2.17
N GLY A 82 -23.50 1.37 2.91
CA GLY A 82 -22.39 0.55 3.39
C GLY A 82 -22.83 -0.55 4.36
N VAL A 83 -23.78 -0.27 5.26
CA VAL A 83 -24.35 -1.25 6.19
C VAL A 83 -25.20 -2.29 5.44
N LEU A 84 -26.05 -1.85 4.51
CA LEU A 84 -26.84 -2.77 3.67
C LEU A 84 -25.94 -3.70 2.86
N ALA A 85 -24.85 -3.18 2.29
CA ALA A 85 -23.83 -3.99 1.62
C ALA A 85 -23.23 -5.04 2.57
N TYR A 86 -22.82 -4.64 3.77
CA TYR A 86 -22.28 -5.56 4.76
C TYR A 86 -23.29 -6.63 5.20
N CYS A 87 -24.55 -6.25 5.46
CA CYS A 87 -25.59 -7.19 5.86
C CYS A 87 -25.86 -8.27 4.79
N ASN A 88 -25.81 -7.88 3.51
CA ASN A 88 -26.11 -8.79 2.41
C ASN A 88 -24.90 -9.61 1.96
N SER A 89 -23.69 -9.05 2.01
CA SER A 89 -22.49 -9.69 1.46
C SER A 89 -21.56 -10.28 2.53
N GLY A 90 -21.60 -9.76 3.75
CA GLY A 90 -20.68 -10.08 4.84
C GLY A 90 -19.38 -9.28 4.83
N GLU A 91 -19.16 -8.42 3.82
CA GLU A 91 -17.92 -7.67 3.65
C GLU A 91 -17.99 -6.25 4.23
N MET A 92 -17.08 -5.92 5.15
CA MET A 92 -17.05 -4.59 5.80
C MET A 92 -16.40 -3.49 4.94
N ALA A 93 -15.75 -3.86 3.83
CA ALA A 93 -14.91 -2.95 3.06
C ALA A 93 -15.71 -1.74 2.52
N ALA A 94 -16.93 -1.97 2.05
CA ALA A 94 -17.83 -0.91 1.57
C ALA A 94 -18.09 0.15 2.64
N PHE A 95 -18.38 -0.29 3.87
CA PHE A 95 -18.65 0.61 4.98
C PHE A 95 -17.42 1.47 5.33
N ILE A 96 -16.24 0.85 5.42
CA ILE A 96 -15.00 1.59 5.69
C ILE A 96 -14.70 2.62 4.59
N TYR A 97 -15.03 2.34 3.33
CA TYR A 97 -14.79 3.28 2.22
C TYR A 97 -15.59 4.56 2.40
N VAL A 98 -16.85 4.42 2.83
CA VAL A 98 -17.71 5.55 3.16
C VAL A 98 -17.09 6.37 4.30
N LEU A 99 -16.59 5.72 5.36
CA LEU A 99 -15.96 6.42 6.49
C LEU A 99 -14.72 7.24 6.07
N VAL A 100 -13.88 6.68 5.19
CA VAL A 100 -12.71 7.41 4.66
C VAL A 100 -13.15 8.67 3.93
N VAL A 101 -14.11 8.56 3.02
CA VAL A 101 -14.59 9.68 2.20
C VAL A 101 -15.30 10.73 3.07
N ALA A 102 -16.22 10.32 3.95
CA ALA A 102 -16.94 11.21 4.87
C ALA A 102 -16.01 11.86 5.92
N GLY A 103 -14.91 11.19 6.27
CA GLY A 103 -13.93 11.70 7.21
C GLY A 103 -13.12 12.89 6.68
N MET A 104 -13.07 13.11 5.38
CA MET A 104 -12.19 14.12 4.76
C MET A 104 -12.60 15.59 4.92
N LYS A 105 -13.77 15.89 5.50
CA LYS A 105 -14.19 17.29 5.73
C LYS A 105 -13.16 18.03 6.58
N HIS A 106 -12.73 19.22 6.12
CA HIS A 106 -11.70 20.06 6.75
C HIS A 106 -10.32 19.41 6.92
N VAL A 107 -10.06 18.28 6.24
CA VAL A 107 -8.77 17.58 6.32
C VAL A 107 -7.94 17.85 5.06
N LEU A 108 -6.69 18.26 5.25
CA LEU A 108 -5.75 18.46 4.16
C LEU A 108 -5.11 17.13 3.72
N VAL A 109 -5.31 16.76 2.44
CA VAL A 109 -4.73 15.56 1.82
C VAL A 109 -3.22 15.41 2.12
N LYS A 110 -2.46 16.50 1.98
CA LYS A 110 -1.01 16.50 2.25
C LYS A 110 -0.66 16.12 3.68
N ARG A 111 -1.48 16.44 4.68
CA ARG A 111 -1.25 16.05 6.08
C ARG A 111 -1.56 14.56 6.28
N VAL A 112 -2.66 14.06 5.70
CA VAL A 112 -3.00 12.63 5.71
C VAL A 112 -1.87 11.80 5.11
N PHE A 113 -1.34 12.22 3.95
CA PHE A 113 -0.22 11.53 3.31
C PHE A 113 1.06 11.57 4.16
N LYS A 114 1.33 12.62 4.94
CA LYS A 114 2.48 12.65 5.87
C LYS A 114 2.33 11.64 6.99
N VAL A 115 1.16 11.60 7.63
CA VAL A 115 0.86 10.62 8.69
C VAL A 115 0.94 9.21 8.11
N GLY A 116 0.30 8.99 6.96
CA GLY A 116 0.31 7.71 6.27
C GLY A 116 1.72 7.26 5.88
N ALA A 117 2.55 8.14 5.34
CA ALA A 117 3.93 7.83 5.00
C ALA A 117 4.73 7.39 6.23
N ALA A 118 4.60 8.10 7.36
CA ALA A 118 5.29 7.74 8.59
C ALA A 118 4.86 6.36 9.11
N VAL A 119 3.55 6.15 9.23
CA VAL A 119 2.97 4.89 9.73
C VAL A 119 3.33 3.71 8.81
N TRP A 120 3.13 3.88 7.49
CA TRP A 120 3.37 2.82 6.52
C TRP A 120 4.85 2.47 6.39
N THR A 121 5.74 3.47 6.44
CA THR A 121 7.20 3.24 6.42
C THR A 121 7.60 2.40 7.62
N VAL A 122 7.17 2.79 8.83
CA VAL A 122 7.49 2.05 10.06
C VAL A 122 6.94 0.62 9.96
N ALA A 123 5.67 0.44 9.61
CA ALA A 123 5.04 -0.87 9.52
C ALA A 123 5.68 -1.76 8.44
N PHE A 124 5.96 -1.24 7.25
CA PHE A 124 6.55 -2.00 6.15
C PHE A 124 7.96 -2.49 6.49
N PHE A 125 8.83 -1.60 6.96
CA PHE A 125 10.20 -1.97 7.29
C PHE A 125 10.28 -2.83 8.56
N SER A 126 9.46 -2.56 9.59
CA SER A 126 9.45 -3.41 10.80
C SER A 126 9.00 -4.83 10.47
N THR A 127 7.97 -5.00 9.63
CA THR A 127 7.47 -6.32 9.22
C THR A 127 8.54 -7.08 8.45
N ILE A 128 9.16 -6.46 7.44
CA ILE A 128 10.23 -7.10 6.65
C ILE A 128 11.43 -7.47 7.54
N VAL A 129 11.88 -6.57 8.40
CA VAL A 129 13.03 -6.83 9.28
C VAL A 129 12.72 -7.96 10.26
N LEU A 130 11.54 -7.94 10.90
CA LEU A 130 11.15 -9.01 11.82
C LEU A 130 11.01 -10.36 11.11
N ALA A 131 10.50 -10.38 9.88
CA ALA A 131 10.39 -11.61 9.08
C ALA A 131 11.77 -12.15 8.70
N LEU A 132 12.69 -11.28 8.24
CA LEU A 132 14.06 -11.67 7.90
C LEU A 132 14.86 -12.16 9.13
N LEU A 133 14.57 -11.61 10.31
CA LEU A 133 15.13 -12.06 11.59
C LEU A 133 14.42 -13.30 12.17
N LYS A 134 13.49 -13.91 11.41
CA LYS A 134 12.66 -15.06 11.80
C LYS A 134 11.91 -14.86 13.13
N GLN A 135 11.59 -13.60 13.49
CA GLN A 135 10.85 -13.23 14.71
C GLN A 135 9.33 -13.31 14.55
N ILE A 136 8.85 -13.21 13.30
CA ILE A 136 7.45 -13.44 12.93
C ILE A 136 7.40 -14.54 11.87
N PRO A 137 6.30 -15.31 11.81
CA PRO A 137 6.14 -16.34 10.80
C PRO A 137 6.18 -15.72 9.40
N ASP A 138 7.04 -16.25 8.53
CA ASP A 138 7.06 -15.87 7.13
C ASP A 138 6.28 -16.90 6.30
N LEU A 139 5.15 -16.47 5.75
CA LEU A 139 4.30 -17.30 4.92
C LEU A 139 4.98 -17.48 3.56
N ALA A 140 5.36 -18.72 3.28
CA ALA A 140 5.97 -19.14 2.02
C ALA A 140 4.98 -19.96 1.19
N LEU A 141 5.02 -19.75 -0.12
CA LEU A 141 4.36 -20.62 -1.11
C LEU A 141 5.42 -21.18 -2.05
N VAL A 142 5.38 -22.47 -2.31
CA VAL A 142 6.30 -23.12 -3.25
C VAL A 142 5.56 -23.31 -4.58
N HIS A 143 6.00 -22.58 -5.61
CA HIS A 143 5.41 -22.67 -6.95
C HIS A 143 6.47 -22.86 -8.04
N SER A 144 6.11 -23.59 -9.10
CA SER A 144 6.93 -23.65 -10.30
C SER A 144 6.91 -22.33 -11.07
N LYS A 145 8.07 -21.65 -11.15
CA LYS A 145 8.21 -20.32 -11.78
C LYS A 145 9.55 -20.15 -12.49
N LEU A 146 9.58 -19.23 -13.46
CA LEU A 146 10.78 -18.80 -14.20
C LEU A 146 11.54 -19.91 -14.97
N GLY A 147 10.94 -21.10 -15.13
CA GLY A 147 11.67 -22.26 -15.67
C GLY A 147 12.76 -22.78 -14.72
N LEU A 148 12.81 -22.31 -13.48
CA LEU A 148 13.78 -22.73 -12.45
C LEU A 148 13.30 -23.97 -11.68
N GLY A 149 12.12 -24.48 -11.98
CA GLY A 149 11.43 -25.49 -11.18
C GLY A 149 10.65 -24.84 -10.02
N HIS A 150 10.37 -25.64 -8.99
CA HIS A 150 9.66 -25.21 -7.79
C HIS A 150 10.56 -24.33 -6.93
N ILE A 151 10.14 -23.09 -6.70
CA ILE A 151 10.87 -22.12 -5.90
C ILE A 151 10.01 -21.56 -4.79
N ILE A 152 10.64 -21.13 -3.69
CA ILE A 152 9.95 -20.49 -2.59
C ILE A 152 9.58 -19.06 -2.98
N ARG A 153 8.35 -18.67 -2.67
CA ARG A 153 7.86 -17.30 -2.75
C ARG A 153 7.63 -16.80 -1.34
N TRP A 154 8.55 -15.99 -0.86
CA TRP A 154 8.48 -15.39 0.47
C TRP A 154 7.52 -14.21 0.48
N SER A 155 6.75 -14.10 1.56
CA SER A 155 5.85 -12.96 1.78
C SER A 155 6.46 -11.89 2.70
N LEU A 156 7.60 -12.18 3.34
CA LEU A 156 8.32 -11.30 4.27
C LEU A 156 7.40 -10.74 5.37
N GLY A 157 6.62 -11.63 5.99
CA GLY A 157 5.68 -11.30 7.07
C GLY A 157 4.31 -10.79 6.61
N TYR A 158 4.07 -10.69 5.29
CA TYR A 158 2.73 -10.46 4.76
C TYR A 158 1.95 -11.77 4.56
N PRO A 159 0.61 -11.72 4.46
CA PRO A 159 -0.20 -12.92 4.22
C PRO A 159 0.03 -13.61 2.87
N HIS A 160 0.57 -12.89 1.88
CA HIS A 160 0.78 -13.42 0.53
C HIS A 160 1.88 -12.63 -0.21
N PRO A 161 2.64 -13.25 -1.15
CA PRO A 161 3.73 -12.56 -1.85
C PRO A 161 3.28 -11.37 -2.73
N ASN A 162 2.06 -11.41 -3.28
CA ASN A 162 1.53 -10.26 -4.02
C ASN A 162 1.22 -9.09 -3.08
N VAL A 163 0.80 -9.37 -1.85
CA VAL A 163 0.49 -8.35 -0.86
C VAL A 163 1.75 -7.57 -0.47
N LEU A 164 2.89 -8.23 -0.35
CA LEU A 164 4.19 -7.59 -0.15
C LEU A 164 4.49 -6.55 -1.25
N HIS A 165 4.32 -6.91 -2.53
CA HIS A 165 4.52 -5.97 -3.64
C HIS A 165 3.55 -4.79 -3.60
N ILE A 166 2.28 -5.03 -3.32
CA ILE A 166 1.28 -3.96 -3.21
C ILE A 166 1.66 -3.02 -2.06
N SER A 167 2.10 -3.55 -0.93
CA SER A 167 2.59 -2.75 0.20
C SER A 167 3.79 -1.89 -0.19
N TYR A 168 4.69 -2.40 -1.03
CA TYR A 168 5.79 -1.62 -1.58
C TYR A 168 5.30 -0.48 -2.48
N VAL A 169 4.34 -0.73 -3.38
CA VAL A 169 3.78 0.35 -4.24
C VAL A 169 3.10 1.45 -3.45
N ILE A 170 2.44 1.12 -2.33
CA ILE A 170 1.84 2.11 -1.45
C ILE A 170 2.91 2.97 -0.76
N LEU A 171 4.03 2.36 -0.36
CA LEU A 171 5.19 3.09 0.15
C LEU A 171 5.72 4.09 -0.91
N LEU A 172 5.84 3.65 -2.17
CA LEU A 172 6.23 4.52 -3.28
C LEU A 172 5.22 5.66 -3.52
N ALA A 173 3.93 5.36 -3.43
CA ALA A 173 2.85 6.36 -3.56
C ALA A 173 2.97 7.46 -2.51
N PHE A 174 3.18 7.08 -1.24
CA PHE A 174 3.44 8.05 -0.18
C PHE A 174 4.70 8.87 -0.43
N PHE A 175 5.81 8.22 -0.81
CA PHE A 175 7.09 8.88 -1.06
C PHE A 175 6.98 9.93 -2.18
N PHE A 176 6.50 9.55 -3.37
CA PHE A 176 6.43 10.47 -4.51
C PHE A 176 5.37 11.56 -4.34
N TYR A 177 4.27 11.27 -3.63
CA TYR A 177 3.30 12.30 -3.29
C TYR A 177 3.94 13.43 -2.46
N LEU A 178 4.71 13.08 -1.43
CA LEU A 178 5.31 14.04 -0.51
C LEU A 178 6.60 14.67 -1.03
N ALA A 179 7.38 13.93 -1.84
CA ALA A 179 8.68 14.37 -2.30
C ALA A 179 8.56 15.52 -3.31
N ASN A 180 9.25 16.63 -3.07
CA ASN A 180 9.36 17.72 -4.04
C ASN A 180 10.68 17.57 -4.80
N LEU A 181 10.65 16.84 -5.92
CA LEU A 181 11.84 16.45 -6.67
C LEU A 181 11.95 17.24 -7.98
N ASN A 182 13.16 17.72 -8.28
CA ASN A 182 13.47 18.26 -9.60
C ASN A 182 13.56 17.13 -10.64
N ARG A 183 13.51 17.46 -11.94
CA ARG A 183 13.54 16.48 -13.05
C ARG A 183 14.63 15.41 -12.91
N LYS A 184 15.88 15.82 -12.64
CA LYS A 184 17.01 14.88 -12.46
C LYS A 184 16.81 13.98 -11.23
N GLN A 185 16.38 14.56 -10.12
CA GLN A 185 16.13 13.83 -8.87
C GLN A 185 14.96 12.84 -9.00
N LEU A 186 13.92 13.20 -9.76
CA LEU A 186 12.79 12.31 -10.04
C LEU A 186 13.23 11.06 -10.79
N ILE A 187 14.07 11.21 -11.83
CA ILE A 187 14.59 10.08 -12.62
C ILE A 187 15.47 9.19 -11.75
N ILE A 188 16.40 9.79 -10.99
CA ILE A 188 17.29 9.04 -10.08
C ILE A 188 16.48 8.31 -9.01
N ALA A 189 15.52 8.99 -8.36
CA ALA A 189 14.66 8.37 -7.35
C ALA A 189 13.83 7.24 -7.94
N THR A 190 13.31 7.41 -9.17
CA THR A 190 12.57 6.35 -9.86
C THR A 190 13.46 5.14 -10.15
N ALA A 191 14.69 5.34 -10.64
CA ALA A 191 15.64 4.26 -10.90
C ALA A 191 16.02 3.50 -9.61
N LEU A 192 16.31 4.23 -8.52
CA LEU A 192 16.65 3.64 -7.22
C LEU A 192 15.49 2.82 -6.65
N LEU A 193 14.27 3.35 -6.69
CA LEU A 193 13.08 2.67 -6.21
C LEU A 193 12.67 1.51 -7.14
N TYR A 194 13.00 1.57 -8.43
CA TYR A 194 12.90 0.42 -9.32
C TYR A 194 13.89 -0.70 -8.92
N GLY A 195 15.09 -0.35 -8.44
CA GLY A 195 16.01 -1.30 -7.81
C GLY A 195 15.39 -2.00 -6.59
N GLY A 196 14.67 -1.25 -5.76
CA GLY A 196 13.88 -1.83 -4.66
C GLY A 196 12.77 -2.76 -5.14
N ASN A 197 12.12 -2.46 -6.27
CA ASN A 197 11.14 -3.36 -6.88
C ASN A 197 11.75 -4.72 -7.25
N PHE A 198 12.98 -4.74 -7.77
CA PHE A 198 13.69 -5.99 -8.06
C PHE A 198 14.05 -6.77 -6.78
N TYR A 199 14.41 -6.08 -5.70
CA TYR A 199 14.64 -6.73 -4.41
C TYR A 199 13.35 -7.39 -3.87
N ILE A 200 12.22 -6.69 -3.93
CA ILE A 200 10.93 -7.28 -3.51
C ILE A 200 10.52 -8.44 -4.44
N PHE A 201 10.80 -8.33 -5.74
CA PHE A 201 10.56 -9.40 -6.71
C PHE A 201 11.46 -10.62 -6.47
N LEU A 202 12.72 -10.42 -6.06
CA LEU A 202 13.65 -11.50 -5.74
C LEU A 202 13.07 -12.46 -4.70
N TYR A 203 12.35 -11.93 -3.70
CA TYR A 203 11.70 -12.72 -2.65
C TYR A 203 10.31 -13.25 -3.06
N SER A 204 9.45 -12.39 -3.58
CA SER A 204 8.03 -12.73 -3.81
C SER A 204 7.76 -13.49 -5.12
N VAL A 205 8.65 -13.31 -6.11
CA VAL A 205 8.50 -13.74 -7.51
C VAL A 205 7.11 -13.44 -8.07
N SER A 206 6.58 -12.26 -7.73
CA SER A 206 5.27 -11.81 -8.18
C SER A 206 5.37 -11.00 -9.47
N TYR A 207 5.06 -11.63 -10.61
CA TYR A 207 5.05 -10.93 -11.90
C TYR A 207 4.01 -9.79 -11.92
N THR A 208 2.84 -10.01 -11.32
CA THR A 208 1.81 -8.96 -11.24
C THR A 208 2.28 -7.81 -10.38
N GLY A 209 2.90 -8.09 -9.23
CA GLY A 209 3.51 -7.08 -8.38
C GLY A 209 4.59 -6.26 -9.09
N LEU A 210 5.48 -6.92 -9.84
CA LEU A 210 6.54 -6.26 -10.62
C LEU A 210 5.94 -5.31 -11.66
N ILE A 211 5.01 -5.80 -12.50
CA ILE A 211 4.33 -5.02 -13.55
C ILE A 211 3.58 -3.82 -12.94
N LEU A 212 2.87 -4.05 -11.84
CA LEU A 212 2.10 -3.02 -11.13
C LEU A 212 2.99 -1.87 -10.68
N THR A 213 4.13 -2.18 -10.04
CA THR A 213 5.12 -1.17 -9.67
C THR A 213 5.66 -0.42 -10.89
N THR A 214 5.94 -1.13 -11.98
CA THR A 214 6.44 -0.52 -13.22
C THR A 214 5.42 0.45 -13.81
N VAL A 215 4.14 0.06 -13.91
CA VAL A 215 3.08 0.94 -14.39
C VAL A 215 2.97 2.19 -13.54
N TYR A 216 2.99 2.06 -12.21
CA TYR A 216 2.94 3.21 -11.31
C TYR A 216 4.14 4.15 -11.49
N LEU A 217 5.36 3.61 -11.53
CA LEU A 217 6.58 4.40 -11.68
C LEU A 217 6.66 5.11 -13.04
N LEU A 218 6.24 4.44 -14.13
CA LEU A 218 6.15 5.04 -15.45
C LEU A 218 5.08 6.14 -15.50
N ALA A 219 3.90 5.91 -14.92
CA ALA A 219 2.87 6.93 -14.79
C ALA A 219 3.39 8.15 -14.01
N ASN A 220 4.05 7.91 -12.87
CA ASN A 220 4.63 8.96 -12.05
C ASN A 220 5.71 9.77 -12.79
N LEU A 221 6.58 9.12 -13.55
CA LEU A 221 7.54 9.80 -14.42
C LEU A 221 6.82 10.63 -15.49
N TYR A 222 5.91 10.00 -16.24
CA TYR A 222 5.17 10.64 -17.33
C TYR A 222 4.46 11.92 -16.86
N PHE A 223 3.62 11.81 -15.83
CA PHE A 223 2.82 12.93 -15.33
C PHE A 223 3.70 14.07 -14.78
N ASN A 224 4.74 13.76 -14.00
CA ASN A 224 5.57 14.81 -13.40
C ASN A 224 6.52 15.48 -14.40
N LEU A 225 6.97 14.77 -15.44
CA LEU A 225 7.82 15.32 -16.49
C LEU A 225 7.04 16.14 -17.53
N ARG A 226 5.73 15.89 -17.66
CA ARG A 226 4.88 16.61 -18.62
C ARG A 226 4.64 18.05 -18.18
N LYS A 227 4.88 19.02 -19.08
CA LYS A 227 4.62 20.44 -18.81
C LYS A 227 3.11 20.75 -18.82
N GLU A 228 2.43 20.37 -19.90
CA GLU A 228 1.00 20.55 -20.09
C GLU A 228 0.39 19.33 -20.78
N PHE A 229 -0.89 19.07 -20.54
CA PHE A 229 -1.62 18.00 -21.23
C PHE A 229 -2.28 18.52 -22.49
N THR A 230 -2.07 17.81 -23.61
CA THR A 230 -2.81 18.02 -24.86
C THR A 230 -4.29 17.64 -24.69
N ARG A 231 -5.14 18.03 -25.64
CA ARG A 231 -6.56 17.62 -25.62
C ARG A 231 -6.72 16.10 -25.65
N GLY A 232 -5.94 15.41 -26.48
CA GLY A 232 -5.93 13.95 -26.55
C GLY A 232 -5.50 13.31 -25.23
N GLU A 233 -4.42 13.81 -24.61
CA GLU A 233 -3.95 13.32 -23.30
C GLU A 233 -5.03 13.49 -22.23
N LYS A 234 -5.71 14.65 -22.18
CA LYS A 234 -6.80 14.90 -21.23
C LYS A 234 -7.97 13.93 -21.38
N VAL A 235 -8.31 13.54 -22.62
CA VAL A 235 -9.35 12.54 -22.89
C VAL A 235 -8.88 11.17 -22.43
N LEU A 236 -7.68 10.75 -22.83
CA LEU A 236 -7.12 9.46 -22.44
C LEU A 236 -7.05 9.28 -20.91
N ILE A 237 -6.60 10.31 -20.19
CA ILE A 237 -6.52 10.27 -18.72
C ILE A 237 -7.92 10.12 -18.09
N GLN A 238 -8.92 10.85 -18.60
CA GLN A 238 -10.31 10.72 -18.13
C GLN A 238 -10.92 9.35 -18.47
N CYS A 239 -10.45 8.71 -19.54
CA CYS A 239 -10.90 7.39 -19.95
C CYS A 239 -10.27 6.23 -19.15
N ILE A 240 -9.25 6.46 -18.32
CA ILE A 240 -8.58 5.38 -17.56
C ILE A 240 -9.58 4.61 -16.70
N TYR A 241 -10.37 5.32 -15.87
CA TYR A 241 -11.37 4.67 -15.02
C TYR A 241 -12.41 3.87 -15.81
N PRO A 242 -13.17 4.46 -16.76
CA PRO A 242 -14.21 3.72 -17.46
C PRO A 242 -13.63 2.56 -18.27
N VAL A 243 -12.45 2.71 -18.88
CA VAL A 243 -11.81 1.60 -19.62
C VAL A 243 -11.45 0.46 -18.66
N CYS A 244 -10.80 0.75 -17.52
CA CYS A 244 -10.45 -0.30 -16.55
C CYS A 244 -11.70 -0.98 -15.97
N ALA A 245 -12.74 -0.23 -15.62
CA ALA A 245 -13.99 -0.77 -15.07
C ALA A 245 -14.75 -1.62 -16.10
N LEU A 246 -14.96 -1.10 -17.32
CA LEU A 246 -15.69 -1.80 -18.37
C LEU A 246 -14.93 -3.04 -18.85
N LEU A 247 -13.62 -2.97 -19.06
CA LEU A 247 -12.83 -4.15 -19.44
C LEU A 247 -12.81 -5.21 -18.35
N SER A 248 -12.84 -4.83 -17.07
CA SER A 248 -12.84 -5.78 -15.96
C SER A 248 -14.18 -6.46 -15.74
N VAL A 249 -15.29 -5.73 -15.92
CA VAL A 249 -16.65 -6.25 -15.70
C VAL A 249 -17.24 -6.87 -16.97
N LEU A 250 -17.18 -6.18 -18.10
CA LEU A 250 -17.78 -6.66 -19.35
C LEU A 250 -16.85 -7.57 -20.14
N GLY A 251 -15.54 -7.35 -20.06
CA GLY A 251 -14.54 -8.14 -20.81
C GLY A 251 -14.68 -9.66 -20.60
N PRO A 252 -14.68 -10.16 -19.35
CA PRO A 252 -14.82 -11.60 -19.06
C PRO A 252 -16.10 -12.24 -19.61
N VAL A 253 -17.18 -11.46 -19.74
CA VAL A 253 -18.51 -11.96 -20.12
C VAL A 253 -18.71 -11.89 -21.64
N LEU A 254 -18.27 -10.80 -22.28
CA LEU A 254 -18.52 -10.53 -23.70
C LEU A 254 -17.49 -11.20 -24.61
N ILE A 255 -16.23 -11.32 -24.17
CA ILE A 255 -15.15 -11.84 -25.01
C ILE A 255 -15.14 -13.38 -24.95
N LYS A 256 -15.18 -14.03 -26.12
CA LYS A 256 -15.24 -15.49 -26.27
C LYS A 256 -14.18 -16.01 -27.25
N GLY A 257 -13.94 -17.32 -27.23
CA GLY A 257 -12.99 -18.01 -28.12
C GLY A 257 -11.53 -17.65 -27.84
N LYS A 258 -10.67 -17.73 -28.87
CA LYS A 258 -9.21 -17.57 -28.74
C LYS A 258 -8.77 -16.27 -28.04
N LEU A 259 -9.51 -15.18 -28.23
CA LEU A 259 -9.22 -13.91 -27.57
C LEU A 259 -9.38 -14.01 -26.05
N PHE A 260 -10.40 -14.74 -25.58
CA PHE A 260 -10.59 -14.98 -24.15
C PHE A 260 -9.39 -15.76 -23.58
N ASP A 261 -8.94 -16.81 -24.26
CA ASP A 261 -7.82 -17.62 -23.80
C ASP A 261 -6.51 -16.83 -23.71
N ILE A 262 -6.27 -15.91 -24.65
CA ILE A 262 -5.11 -15.01 -24.63
C ILE A 262 -5.14 -14.11 -23.38
N PHE A 263 -6.25 -13.42 -23.16
CA PHE A 263 -6.40 -12.55 -21.98
C PHE A 263 -6.37 -13.33 -20.67
N ASN A 264 -7.00 -14.51 -20.64
CA ASN A 264 -7.02 -15.38 -19.48
C ASN A 264 -5.62 -15.88 -19.11
N LYS A 265 -4.82 -16.26 -20.11
CA LYS A 265 -3.41 -16.63 -19.92
C LYS A 265 -2.59 -15.44 -19.44
N MET A 266 -2.78 -14.25 -20.04
CA MET A 266 -2.09 -13.03 -19.64
C MET A 266 -2.40 -12.62 -18.19
N MET A 267 -3.64 -12.81 -17.76
CA MET A 267 -4.11 -12.45 -16.41
C MET A 267 -3.93 -13.57 -15.37
N ASN A 268 -3.27 -14.69 -15.72
CA ASN A 268 -3.14 -15.89 -14.88
C ASN A 268 -4.50 -16.36 -14.34
N THR A 269 -5.40 -16.78 -15.23
CA THR A 269 -6.75 -17.34 -14.93
C THR A 269 -7.77 -16.43 -14.21
N ARG A 270 -7.37 -15.22 -13.78
CA ARG A 270 -8.25 -14.26 -13.10
C ARG A 270 -9.47 -13.83 -13.91
N TRP A 271 -9.37 -13.85 -15.23
CA TRP A 271 -10.49 -13.53 -16.11
C TRP A 271 -11.55 -14.63 -16.11
N ASN A 272 -11.13 -15.90 -16.05
CA ASN A 272 -12.04 -17.02 -15.85
C ASN A 272 -12.74 -16.95 -14.50
N LEU A 273 -12.02 -16.65 -13.41
CA LEU A 273 -12.62 -16.44 -12.10
C LEU A 273 -13.63 -15.29 -12.12
N SER A 274 -13.26 -14.15 -12.70
CA SER A 274 -14.18 -13.00 -12.85
C SER A 274 -15.44 -13.38 -13.62
N ARG A 275 -15.31 -14.15 -14.71
CA ARG A 275 -16.44 -14.64 -15.50
C ARG A 275 -17.36 -15.52 -14.66
N TYR A 276 -16.82 -16.46 -13.89
CA TYR A 276 -17.59 -17.32 -12.99
C TYR A 276 -18.46 -16.48 -12.04
N PHE A 277 -17.85 -15.55 -11.29
CA PHE A 277 -18.60 -14.70 -10.37
C PHE A 277 -19.66 -13.83 -11.06
N LEU A 278 -19.38 -13.34 -12.27
CA LEU A 278 -20.33 -12.47 -12.98
C LEU A 278 -21.50 -13.23 -13.64
N THR A 279 -21.38 -14.54 -13.83
CA THR A 279 -22.37 -15.34 -14.56
C THR A 279 -23.11 -16.35 -13.69
N GLU A 280 -22.41 -16.96 -12.73
CA GLU A 280 -22.96 -18.00 -11.85
C GLU A 280 -23.46 -17.45 -10.52
N GLN A 281 -23.02 -16.25 -10.11
CA GLN A 281 -23.43 -15.63 -8.85
C GLN A 281 -24.39 -14.47 -9.10
N ARG A 282 -25.34 -14.28 -8.18
CA ARG A 282 -26.35 -13.23 -8.29
C ARG A 282 -25.71 -11.84 -8.17
N ILE A 283 -26.00 -10.94 -9.10
CA ILE A 283 -25.68 -9.51 -8.97
C ILE A 283 -26.86 -8.81 -8.29
N SER A 284 -26.60 -8.07 -7.21
CA SER A 284 -27.64 -7.37 -6.43
C SER A 284 -27.38 -5.86 -6.34
N LEU A 285 -28.39 -5.10 -5.92
CA LEU A 285 -28.27 -3.65 -5.71
C LEU A 285 -27.31 -3.29 -4.55
N PHE A 286 -27.26 -4.14 -3.52
CA PHE A 286 -26.55 -3.90 -2.26
C PHE A 286 -25.64 -5.08 -1.91
N GLY A 287 -24.98 -5.67 -2.91
CA GLY A 287 -24.02 -6.75 -2.71
C GLY A 287 -24.63 -8.13 -2.51
N THR A 288 -23.82 -9.15 -2.70
CA THR A 288 -24.23 -10.55 -2.63
C THR A 288 -23.26 -11.34 -1.77
N ARG A 289 -23.80 -12.20 -0.90
CA ARG A 289 -23.02 -13.26 -0.26
C ARG A 289 -22.97 -14.45 -1.20
N PHE A 290 -21.76 -14.89 -1.55
CA PHE A 290 -21.58 -16.04 -2.42
C PHE A 290 -21.93 -17.33 -1.68
N THR A 291 -22.66 -18.20 -2.38
CA THR A 291 -22.98 -19.56 -1.95
C THR A 291 -22.43 -20.54 -2.96
N ASP A 292 -22.14 -21.76 -2.52
CA ASP A 292 -21.77 -22.89 -3.38
C ASP A 292 -20.54 -22.62 -4.26
N LEU A 293 -19.44 -22.18 -3.64
CA LEU A 293 -18.14 -22.08 -4.31
C LEU A 293 -17.61 -23.50 -4.59
N PRO A 294 -17.15 -23.80 -5.82
CA PRO A 294 -16.66 -25.14 -6.18
C PRO A 294 -15.50 -25.59 -5.32
N ASP A 295 -14.58 -24.67 -5.01
CA ASP A 295 -13.40 -24.87 -4.18
C ASP A 295 -13.05 -23.61 -3.39
N LYS A 296 -12.23 -23.77 -2.35
CA LYS A 296 -11.72 -22.66 -1.50
C LYS A 296 -10.84 -21.66 -2.27
N ASP A 297 -10.31 -22.06 -3.43
CA ASP A 297 -9.41 -21.24 -4.23
C ASP A 297 -10.13 -20.24 -5.15
N TYR A 298 -11.47 -20.32 -5.24
CA TYR A 298 -12.27 -19.37 -6.02
C TYR A 298 -12.39 -18.03 -5.29
N ASN A 299 -11.49 -17.10 -5.63
CA ASN A 299 -11.47 -15.75 -5.08
C ASN A 299 -11.58 -14.68 -6.19
N ILE A 300 -12.14 -13.51 -5.85
CA ILE A 300 -12.22 -12.38 -6.79
C ILE A 300 -10.92 -11.58 -6.75
N ASP A 301 -10.05 -11.83 -7.72
CA ASP A 301 -8.78 -11.11 -7.91
C ASP A 301 -8.90 -9.89 -8.84
N CYS A 302 -9.97 -9.11 -8.68
CA CYS A 302 -10.20 -7.89 -9.45
C CYS A 302 -11.02 -6.90 -8.62
N SER A 303 -10.47 -5.70 -8.37
CA SER A 303 -11.12 -4.69 -7.55
C SER A 303 -12.48 -4.23 -8.13
N TYR A 304 -12.61 -4.15 -9.46
CA TYR A 304 -13.86 -3.70 -10.09
C TYR A 304 -14.98 -4.72 -9.94
N VAL A 305 -14.67 -5.99 -10.19
CA VAL A 305 -15.62 -7.10 -10.00
C VAL A 305 -15.94 -7.25 -8.51
N TYR A 306 -14.96 -7.09 -7.63
CA TYR A 306 -15.16 -7.12 -6.18
C TYR A 306 -16.15 -6.06 -5.73
N ILE A 307 -15.96 -4.80 -6.14
CA ILE A 307 -16.90 -3.71 -5.80
C ILE A 307 -18.30 -4.03 -6.32
N LEU A 308 -18.43 -4.46 -7.58
CA LEU A 308 -19.75 -4.77 -8.15
C LEU A 308 -20.47 -5.89 -7.38
N MET A 309 -19.76 -6.98 -7.08
CA MET A 309 -20.36 -8.17 -6.48
C MET A 309 -20.59 -8.02 -4.98
N TYR A 310 -19.61 -7.51 -4.23
CA TYR A 310 -19.72 -7.39 -2.77
C TYR A 310 -20.41 -6.10 -2.31
N TYR A 311 -20.26 -4.99 -3.04
CA TYR A 311 -20.84 -3.71 -2.64
C TYR A 311 -22.20 -3.46 -3.32
N GLY A 312 -22.42 -4.08 -4.48
CA GLY A 312 -23.63 -3.95 -5.26
C GLY A 312 -23.59 -2.81 -6.28
N ILE A 313 -24.59 -2.83 -7.17
CA ILE A 313 -24.71 -1.91 -8.31
C ILE A 313 -24.74 -0.44 -7.86
N ILE A 314 -25.42 -0.13 -6.75
CA ILE A 314 -25.60 1.26 -6.28
C ILE A 314 -24.25 1.86 -5.86
N LEU A 315 -23.52 1.18 -4.98
CA LEU A 315 -22.21 1.66 -4.53
C LEU A 315 -21.19 1.63 -5.66
N PHE A 316 -21.24 0.63 -6.54
CA PHE A 316 -20.40 0.60 -7.75
C PHE A 316 -20.61 1.84 -8.63
N ALA A 317 -21.86 2.25 -8.87
CA ALA A 317 -22.19 3.44 -9.65
C ALA A 317 -21.72 4.73 -8.97
N ILE A 318 -21.94 4.86 -7.64
CA ILE A 318 -21.49 6.03 -6.86
C ILE A 318 -19.96 6.16 -6.92
N ILE A 319 -19.23 5.06 -6.67
CA ILE A 319 -17.77 5.02 -6.75
C ILE A 319 -17.31 5.36 -8.17
N SER A 320 -17.99 4.84 -9.19
CA SER A 320 -17.68 5.13 -10.60
C SER A 320 -17.77 6.61 -10.93
N ILE A 321 -18.86 7.25 -10.51
CA ILE A 321 -19.06 8.70 -10.66
C ILE A 321 -17.98 9.46 -9.88
N GLY A 322 -17.70 9.05 -8.64
CA GLY A 322 -16.68 9.65 -7.79
C GLY A 322 -15.30 9.65 -8.46
N TYR A 323 -14.87 8.52 -9.02
CA TYR A 323 -13.61 8.43 -9.76
C TYR A 323 -13.61 9.32 -11.01
N PHE A 324 -14.66 9.24 -11.83
CA PHE A 324 -14.74 10.02 -13.06
C PHE A 324 -14.66 11.53 -12.81
N VAL A 325 -15.44 12.02 -11.84
CA VAL A 325 -15.47 13.43 -11.45
C VAL A 325 -14.13 13.86 -10.86
N THR A 326 -13.54 13.05 -9.98
CA THR A 326 -12.24 13.35 -9.36
C THR A 326 -11.14 13.43 -10.41
N ILE A 327 -11.01 12.44 -11.30
CA ILE A 327 -9.99 12.46 -12.38
C ILE A 327 -10.17 13.70 -13.26
N ARG A 328 -11.40 14.03 -13.66
CA ARG A 328 -11.69 15.22 -14.46
C ARG A 328 -11.25 16.51 -13.74
N ARG A 329 -11.47 16.61 -12.43
CA ARG A 329 -11.01 17.74 -11.61
C ARG A 329 -9.48 17.79 -11.55
N GLU A 330 -8.82 16.67 -11.24
CA GLU A 330 -7.37 16.59 -11.12
C GLU A 330 -6.66 16.92 -12.45
N VAL A 331 -7.24 16.52 -13.59
CA VAL A 331 -6.77 16.90 -14.94
C VAL A 331 -6.87 18.41 -15.15
N LYS A 332 -7.99 19.04 -14.77
CA LYS A 332 -8.17 20.50 -14.89
C LYS A 332 -7.19 21.26 -14.00
N LEU A 333 -6.95 20.77 -12.79
CA LEU A 333 -6.04 21.39 -11.81
C LEU A 333 -4.57 21.03 -12.04
N MET A 334 -4.24 20.22 -13.05
CA MET A 334 -2.88 19.75 -13.34
C MET A 334 -2.19 19.10 -12.12
N ARG A 335 -2.95 18.33 -11.34
CA ARG A 335 -2.51 17.65 -10.11
C ARG A 335 -1.81 16.33 -10.46
N ARG A 336 -0.57 16.47 -10.93
CA ARG A 336 0.22 15.40 -11.55
C ARG A 336 0.47 14.20 -10.64
N LYS A 337 0.65 14.43 -9.34
CA LYS A 337 0.97 13.38 -8.37
C LYS A 337 -0.26 12.54 -8.04
N GLU A 338 -1.39 13.21 -7.88
CA GLU A 338 -2.71 12.63 -7.69
C GLU A 338 -3.07 11.76 -8.90
N LEU A 339 -2.94 12.30 -10.11
CA LEU A 339 -3.18 11.57 -11.36
C LEU A 339 -2.28 10.35 -11.54
N ALA A 340 -1.01 10.43 -11.15
CA ALA A 340 -0.08 9.29 -11.20
C ALA A 340 -0.52 8.15 -10.27
N ILE A 341 -0.89 8.48 -9.02
CA ILE A 341 -1.38 7.49 -8.05
C ILE A 341 -2.70 6.90 -8.53
N MET A 342 -3.66 7.72 -8.96
CA MET A 342 -4.94 7.24 -9.49
C MET A 342 -4.73 6.32 -10.69
N THR A 343 -3.90 6.70 -11.65
CA THR A 343 -3.61 5.87 -12.83
C THR A 343 -2.99 4.52 -12.45
N GLY A 344 -1.92 4.55 -11.63
CA GLY A 344 -1.25 3.33 -11.20
C GLY A 344 -2.19 2.39 -10.45
N PHE A 345 -3.01 2.93 -9.54
CA PHE A 345 -3.92 2.13 -8.74
C PHE A 345 -5.06 1.58 -9.59
N LEU A 346 -5.67 2.38 -10.48
CA LEU A 346 -6.78 1.93 -11.31
C LEU A 346 -6.38 0.80 -12.27
N VAL A 347 -5.19 0.89 -12.88
CA VAL A 347 -4.68 -0.19 -13.73
C VAL A 347 -4.36 -1.43 -12.89
N ALA A 348 -3.77 -1.24 -11.71
CA ALA A 348 -3.51 -2.31 -10.76
C ALA A 348 -4.77 -3.02 -10.26
N GLY A 349 -5.86 -2.28 -10.07
CA GLY A 349 -7.15 -2.80 -9.62
C GLY A 349 -7.79 -3.80 -10.60
N MET A 350 -7.31 -3.87 -11.84
CA MET A 350 -7.77 -4.88 -12.81
C MET A 350 -7.27 -6.29 -12.48
N SER A 351 -6.12 -6.41 -11.81
CA SER A 351 -5.46 -7.70 -11.52
C SER A 351 -5.36 -8.04 -10.03
N GLU A 352 -5.69 -7.10 -9.15
CA GLU A 352 -5.59 -7.29 -7.71
C GLU A 352 -6.80 -6.62 -7.02
N PRO A 353 -7.35 -7.20 -5.93
CA PRO A 353 -8.52 -6.67 -5.23
C PRO A 353 -8.20 -5.58 -4.19
N PHE A 354 -6.95 -5.10 -4.10
CA PHE A 354 -6.51 -4.20 -3.02
C PHE A 354 -7.22 -2.84 -2.98
N MET A 355 -7.83 -2.40 -4.09
CA MET A 355 -8.64 -1.18 -4.15
C MET A 355 -10.09 -1.40 -3.70
N ALA A 356 -10.47 -2.63 -3.35
CA ALA A 356 -11.83 -2.99 -3.02
C ALA A 356 -11.93 -3.82 -1.73
N ASN A 357 -10.88 -4.54 -1.36
CA ASN A 357 -10.88 -5.26 -0.10
C ASN A 357 -10.67 -4.29 1.09
N LEU A 358 -10.92 -4.80 2.31
CA LEU A 358 -10.80 -4.03 3.56
C LEU A 358 -9.35 -3.66 3.91
N SER A 359 -8.39 -3.78 2.99
CA SER A 359 -6.98 -3.55 3.28
C SER A 359 -6.62 -2.09 3.58
N PHE A 360 -7.55 -1.13 3.47
CA PHE A 360 -7.27 0.29 3.72
C PHE A 360 -6.08 0.83 2.90
N LYS A 361 -5.84 0.18 1.74
CA LYS A 361 -4.72 0.43 0.83
C LYS A 361 -5.08 1.43 -0.26
N ASN A 362 -6.37 1.69 -0.47
CA ASN A 362 -6.85 2.54 -1.53
C ASN A 362 -6.69 4.04 -1.18
N LEU A 363 -5.49 4.57 -1.38
CA LEU A 363 -5.18 5.98 -1.13
C LEU A 363 -5.98 6.94 -2.02
N THR A 364 -6.51 6.47 -3.15
CA THR A 364 -7.27 7.32 -4.07
C THR A 364 -8.62 7.79 -3.50
N LEU A 365 -9.17 7.08 -2.50
CA LEU A 365 -10.36 7.51 -1.77
C LEU A 365 -10.18 8.85 -1.06
N ILE A 366 -8.95 9.17 -0.66
CA ILE A 366 -8.62 10.45 -0.03
C ILE A 366 -8.85 11.60 -1.02
N PHE A 367 -8.47 11.39 -2.30
CA PHE A 367 -8.71 12.38 -3.37
C PHE A 367 -10.20 12.49 -3.71
N ILE A 368 -10.93 11.37 -3.69
CA ILE A 368 -12.39 11.38 -3.86
C ILE A 368 -13.07 12.15 -2.71
N GLY A 369 -12.64 11.94 -1.46
CA GLY A 369 -13.15 12.67 -0.30
C GLY A 369 -12.88 14.17 -0.36
N GLU A 370 -11.67 14.57 -0.77
CA GLU A 370 -11.38 15.99 -1.03
C GLU A 370 -12.25 16.55 -2.16
N CYS A 371 -12.44 15.79 -3.25
CA CYS A 371 -13.32 16.17 -4.36
C CYS A 371 -14.76 16.38 -3.92
N TYR A 372 -15.29 15.43 -3.16
CA TYR A 372 -16.64 15.44 -2.62
C TYR A 372 -16.92 16.73 -1.82
N TYR A 373 -16.07 17.07 -0.85
CA TYR A 373 -16.30 18.26 -0.02
C TYR A 373 -16.04 19.59 -0.75
N VAL A 374 -15.13 19.63 -1.73
CA VAL A 374 -14.95 20.84 -2.57
C VAL A 374 -16.21 21.10 -3.40
N ILE A 375 -16.77 20.08 -4.03
CA ILE A 375 -18.01 20.22 -4.84
C ILE A 375 -19.18 20.63 -3.95
N LEU A 376 -19.33 20.01 -2.77
CA LEU A 376 -20.39 20.38 -1.84
C LEU A 376 -20.27 21.83 -1.40
N LYS A 377 -19.06 22.31 -1.10
CA LYS A 377 -18.81 23.71 -0.76
C LYS A 377 -19.22 24.66 -1.90
N GLU A 378 -18.83 24.35 -3.13
CA GLU A 378 -19.23 25.15 -4.31
C GLU A 378 -20.75 25.18 -4.53
N LEU A 379 -21.46 24.07 -4.24
CA LEU A 379 -22.92 24.00 -4.33
C LEU A 379 -23.60 24.79 -3.20
N GLN A 380 -23.05 24.74 -1.99
CA GLN A 380 -23.53 25.49 -0.83
C GLN A 380 -23.40 27.01 -1.05
N GLU A 381 -22.26 27.46 -1.57
CA GLU A 381 -21.99 28.88 -1.87
C GLU A 381 -22.94 29.45 -2.94
N LYS A 382 -23.43 28.62 -3.87
CA LYS A 382 -24.38 29.05 -4.92
C LYS A 382 -25.81 29.26 -4.41
N LYS A 383 -26.20 28.60 -3.31
CA LYS A 383 -27.57 28.67 -2.76
C LYS A 383 -27.55 28.68 -1.22
N PRO A 384 -27.07 29.75 -0.58
CA PRO A 384 -26.87 29.78 0.86
C PRO A 384 -28.17 29.65 1.68
N ASP A 385 -29.30 30.15 1.15
CA ASP A 385 -30.56 30.32 1.88
C ASP A 385 -31.38 29.02 2.04
N ILE A 386 -30.91 27.89 1.51
CA ILE A 386 -31.61 26.61 1.64
C ILE A 386 -31.36 26.02 3.02
N TRP A 387 -32.41 25.54 3.70
CA TRP A 387 -32.30 24.84 5.00
C TRP A 387 -31.26 23.70 4.99
N TRP A 388 -31.09 23.04 3.84
CA TRP A 388 -30.07 22.04 3.56
C TRP A 388 -28.63 22.49 3.88
N ASN A 389 -28.36 23.79 3.76
CA ASN A 389 -27.05 24.40 3.99
C ASN A 389 -26.90 25.01 5.38
N LYS A 390 -27.92 24.86 6.24
CA LYS A 390 -27.84 25.27 7.65
C LYS A 390 -26.73 24.48 8.34
N LYS A 391 -25.84 25.21 9.00
CA LYS A 391 -24.70 24.65 9.73
C LYS A 391 -25.14 24.14 11.12
N LEU A 392 -24.62 22.99 11.48
CA LEU A 392 -24.83 22.28 12.74
C LEU A 392 -23.46 21.85 13.26
N CYS A 393 -23.14 22.26 14.48
CA CYS A 393 -21.98 21.76 15.21
C CYS A 393 -22.48 21.15 16.52
N LEU A 394 -22.21 19.87 16.73
CA LEU A 394 -22.65 19.16 17.94
C LEU A 394 -21.81 19.55 19.17
N LEU A 395 -20.55 19.93 18.97
CA LEU A 395 -19.59 20.25 20.03
C LEU A 395 -18.77 21.52 19.68
N PRO A 396 -19.27 22.73 19.99
CA PRO A 396 -18.65 24.02 19.61
C PRO A 396 -17.30 24.32 20.29
N TRP A 397 -17.02 23.70 21.44
CA TRP A 397 -15.82 23.93 22.27
C TRP A 397 -14.48 23.54 21.59
N ALA A 398 -14.52 22.94 20.40
CA ALA A 398 -13.37 22.37 19.70
C ALA A 398 -12.75 23.28 18.61
N GLU A 399 -13.15 24.55 18.52
CA GLU A 399 -12.57 25.52 17.56
C GLU A 399 -11.14 25.97 17.91
N ASN A 400 -10.70 25.70 19.14
CA ASN A 400 -9.35 26.07 19.60
C ASN A 400 -8.28 25.17 18.96
N TYR A 401 -7.33 25.80 18.25
CA TYR A 401 -6.17 25.09 17.70
C TYR A 401 -5.31 24.52 18.81
N VAL A 402 -5.09 23.21 18.77
CA VAL A 402 -4.10 22.55 19.61
C VAL A 402 -2.73 22.79 18.97
N THR A 403 -1.92 23.63 19.60
CA THR A 403 -0.51 23.81 19.22
C THR A 403 0.30 22.68 19.82
N VAL A 404 0.83 21.79 18.99
CA VAL A 404 1.81 20.80 19.43
C VAL A 404 3.21 21.45 19.40
N PRO A 405 3.85 21.70 20.56
CA PRO A 405 5.17 22.29 20.58
C PRO A 405 6.21 21.27 20.12
N LEU A 406 6.64 21.36 18.85
CA LEU A 406 7.77 20.59 18.31
C LEU A 406 9.13 21.20 18.73
N LYS A 407 9.29 21.58 20.01
CA LYS A 407 10.57 22.08 20.53
C LYS A 407 11.56 20.91 20.62
N GLY A 408 12.68 21.01 19.88
CA GLY A 408 13.83 20.08 19.99
C GLY A 408 14.18 19.31 18.71
N ILE A 409 13.20 18.90 17.91
CA ILE A 409 13.43 18.10 16.69
C ILE A 409 14.15 18.93 15.61
N GLY A 410 13.87 20.23 15.51
CA GLY A 410 14.50 21.13 14.54
C GLY A 410 16.03 21.20 14.69
N LYS A 411 16.52 21.40 15.93
CA LYS A 411 17.97 21.49 16.20
C LYS A 411 18.71 20.19 15.89
N ILE A 412 18.09 19.03 16.17
CA ILE A 412 18.67 17.71 15.83
C ILE A 412 18.69 17.52 14.31
N LYS A 413 17.59 17.85 13.63
CA LYS A 413 17.47 17.75 12.17
C LYS A 413 18.50 18.61 11.44
N ASP A 414 18.70 19.84 11.88
CA ASP A 414 19.62 20.77 11.23
C ASP A 414 21.08 20.31 11.40
N LYS A 415 21.45 19.90 12.62
CA LYS A 415 22.78 19.36 12.91
C LYS A 415 23.06 18.05 12.17
N PHE A 416 22.10 17.13 12.16
CA PHE A 416 22.20 15.86 11.43
C PHE A 416 22.29 16.10 9.91
N SER A 417 21.48 16.99 9.36
CA SER A 417 21.51 17.32 7.93
C SER A 417 22.84 17.92 7.48
N GLY A 418 23.49 18.72 8.34
CA GLY A 418 24.81 19.29 8.09
C GLY A 418 25.91 18.24 8.03
N VAL A 419 25.88 17.26 8.94
CA VAL A 419 26.84 16.13 8.99
C VAL A 419 26.65 15.23 7.77
N VAL A 420 25.40 14.85 7.46
CA VAL A 420 25.09 14.00 6.32
C VAL A 420 25.55 14.66 5.01
N LYS A 421 25.26 15.95 4.79
CA LYS A 421 25.69 16.64 3.56
C LYS A 421 27.21 16.69 3.37
N LYS A 422 27.99 16.76 4.44
CA LYS A 422 29.47 16.80 4.35
C LYS A 422 30.09 15.42 4.14
N GLY A 423 29.47 14.35 4.68
CA GLY A 423 29.99 12.99 4.64
C GLY A 423 29.34 12.05 3.62
N TRP A 424 28.25 12.44 2.93
CA TRP A 424 27.41 11.48 2.20
C TRP A 424 28.11 10.69 1.09
N ARG A 425 29.03 11.31 0.34
CA ARG A 425 29.74 10.62 -0.74
C ARG A 425 30.66 9.53 -0.19
N LEU A 426 31.40 9.87 0.88
CA LEU A 426 32.28 8.94 1.56
C LEU A 426 31.47 7.81 2.19
N SER A 427 30.36 8.14 2.87
CA SER A 427 29.50 7.15 3.54
C SER A 427 28.81 6.19 2.57
N LEU A 428 28.50 6.62 1.35
CA LEU A 428 27.98 5.73 0.31
C LEU A 428 29.07 4.77 -0.20
N ILE A 429 30.28 5.24 -0.45
CA ILE A 429 31.38 4.40 -0.94
C ILE A 429 31.78 3.38 0.13
N THR A 430 31.97 3.80 1.38
CA THR A 430 32.30 2.90 2.49
C THR A 430 31.18 1.90 2.75
N GLY A 431 29.92 2.35 2.69
CA GLY A 431 28.76 1.46 2.74
C GLY A 431 28.81 0.39 1.65
N LEU A 432 29.00 0.78 0.39
CA LEU A 432 29.08 -0.17 -0.74
C LEU A 432 30.21 -1.19 -0.59
N ILE A 433 31.41 -0.74 -0.21
CA ILE A 433 32.57 -1.64 -0.01
C ILE A 433 32.28 -2.62 1.14
N PHE A 434 31.78 -2.12 2.27
CA PHE A 434 31.46 -2.96 3.42
C PHE A 434 30.34 -3.96 3.10
N GLY A 435 29.28 -3.52 2.42
CA GLY A 435 28.20 -4.40 1.98
C GLY A 435 28.66 -5.49 1.01
N LEU A 436 29.50 -5.16 0.03
CA LEU A 436 30.11 -6.16 -0.86
C LEU A 436 30.97 -7.16 -0.06
N GLY A 437 31.77 -6.67 0.89
CA GLY A 437 32.61 -7.51 1.75
C GLY A 437 31.80 -8.51 2.57
N VAL A 438 30.78 -8.05 3.30
CA VAL A 438 29.93 -8.92 4.13
C VAL A 438 29.08 -9.86 3.27
N GLY A 439 28.60 -9.41 2.11
CA GLY A 439 27.86 -10.26 1.17
C GLY A 439 28.72 -11.41 0.62
N VAL A 440 29.95 -11.12 0.16
CA VAL A 440 30.88 -12.15 -0.31
C VAL A 440 31.30 -13.09 0.82
N PHE A 441 31.49 -12.56 2.03
CA PHE A 441 31.75 -13.39 3.21
C PHE A 441 30.59 -14.37 3.45
N TYR A 442 29.36 -13.88 3.53
CA TYR A 442 28.17 -14.71 3.70
C TYR A 442 28.05 -15.76 2.59
N TYR A 443 28.24 -15.40 1.32
CA TYR A 443 28.18 -16.35 0.22
C TYR A 443 29.18 -17.53 0.38
N LYS A 444 30.34 -17.28 0.98
CA LYS A 444 31.38 -18.31 1.19
C LYS A 444 31.20 -19.13 2.46
N THR A 445 30.55 -18.56 3.48
CA THR A 445 30.44 -19.18 4.81
C THR A 445 29.02 -19.61 5.18
N ALA A 446 28.03 -19.30 4.35
CA ALA A 446 26.66 -19.71 4.59
C ALA A 446 26.57 -21.23 4.59
N ASP A 447 25.90 -21.75 5.61
CA ASP A 447 25.53 -23.16 5.66
C ASP A 447 24.37 -23.36 4.68
N VAL A 448 24.60 -24.19 3.67
CA VAL A 448 23.66 -24.39 2.56
C VAL A 448 22.97 -25.73 2.78
N PRO A 449 21.65 -25.77 2.98
CA PRO A 449 20.95 -27.03 3.24
C PRO A 449 20.99 -27.93 2.00
N ASP A 450 21.06 -29.24 2.21
CA ASP A 450 21.07 -30.24 1.14
C ASP A 450 19.71 -30.35 0.43
N ALA A 451 18.64 -30.06 1.16
CA ALA A 451 17.27 -30.08 0.66
C ALA A 451 16.37 -29.14 1.47
N ILE A 452 15.31 -28.67 0.82
CA ILE A 452 14.23 -27.93 1.44
C ILE A 452 13.01 -28.85 1.53
N TYR A 453 12.45 -28.94 2.74
CA TYR A 453 11.28 -29.75 3.04
C TYR A 453 10.08 -28.84 3.25
N ALA A 454 9.11 -28.85 2.33
CA ALA A 454 7.97 -27.94 2.37
C ALA A 454 6.65 -28.69 2.57
N ASP A 455 5.77 -28.20 3.46
CA ASP A 455 4.42 -28.76 3.67
C ASP A 455 3.68 -28.91 2.32
N SER A 456 3.07 -30.07 2.10
CA SER A 456 2.31 -30.34 0.88
C SER A 456 1.15 -29.37 0.64
N GLY A 457 0.60 -28.77 1.70
CA GLY A 457 -0.46 -27.76 1.60
C GLY A 457 0.00 -26.37 1.14
N ILE A 458 1.30 -26.09 1.10
CA ILE A 458 1.86 -24.80 0.64
C ILE A 458 2.61 -24.91 -0.70
N SER A 459 2.54 -26.09 -1.34
CA SER A 459 3.30 -26.43 -2.55
C SER A 459 2.37 -26.93 -3.64
N ASP A 460 2.53 -26.42 -4.86
CA ASP A 460 1.87 -26.95 -6.07
C ASP A 460 2.64 -28.11 -6.71
N TYR A 461 3.55 -28.76 -5.98
CA TYR A 461 4.37 -29.84 -6.50
C TYR A 461 3.66 -31.20 -6.48
N TRP A 462 2.81 -31.46 -7.47
CA TRP A 462 2.08 -32.72 -7.60
C TRP A 462 2.94 -33.80 -8.28
N GLY A 463 3.83 -34.45 -7.52
CA GLY A 463 4.64 -35.57 -8.03
C GLY A 463 6.01 -35.77 -7.39
N GLY A 464 6.36 -34.95 -6.40
CA GLY A 464 7.62 -35.07 -5.66
C GLY A 464 7.71 -36.23 -4.69
N GLU A 465 8.94 -36.59 -4.34
CA GLU A 465 9.21 -37.40 -3.16
C GLU A 465 8.63 -36.73 -1.91
N LYS A 466 7.88 -37.51 -1.14
CA LYS A 466 7.23 -37.07 0.10
C LYS A 466 7.85 -37.76 1.29
N VAL A 467 8.12 -37.00 2.34
CA VAL A 467 8.61 -37.50 3.62
C VAL A 467 7.77 -36.91 4.76
N LYS A 468 7.71 -37.62 5.88
CA LYS A 468 7.14 -37.12 7.12
C LYS A 468 8.26 -36.90 8.11
N LEU A 469 8.44 -35.65 8.53
CA LEU A 469 9.43 -35.27 9.52
C LEU A 469 8.71 -34.69 10.73
N ASP A 470 9.22 -35.03 11.91
CA ASP A 470 8.86 -34.40 13.17
C ASP A 470 10.02 -33.50 13.59
N ARG A 471 9.76 -32.20 13.74
CA ARG A 471 10.77 -31.22 14.21
C ARG A 471 11.39 -31.59 15.57
N ASN A 472 10.66 -32.32 16.41
CA ASN A 472 11.15 -32.73 17.73
C ASN A 472 11.96 -34.03 17.70
N ASN A 473 11.95 -34.75 16.56
CA ASN A 473 12.61 -36.04 16.41
C ASN A 473 13.25 -36.17 15.02
N LEU A 474 14.17 -35.25 14.71
CA LEU A 474 14.91 -35.24 13.45
C LEU A 474 16.11 -36.21 13.50
N PRO A 475 16.50 -36.84 12.38
CA PRO A 475 17.73 -37.62 12.27
C PRO A 475 18.96 -36.82 12.72
N ALA A 476 19.93 -37.49 13.33
CA ALA A 476 21.13 -36.83 13.87
C ALA A 476 22.02 -36.18 12.78
N ASP A 477 21.88 -36.63 11.54
CA ASP A 477 22.56 -36.15 10.33
C ASP A 477 21.69 -35.21 9.47
N PHE A 478 20.56 -34.73 9.99
CA PHE A 478 19.65 -33.90 9.22
C PHE A 478 20.23 -32.52 8.87
N GLN A 479 20.51 -32.30 7.58
CA GLN A 479 20.98 -31.02 7.02
C GLN A 479 19.98 -30.41 6.03
N GLY A 480 18.76 -30.18 6.48
CA GLY A 480 17.68 -29.61 5.66
C GLY A 480 17.01 -28.39 6.28
N GLU A 481 16.40 -27.54 5.44
CA GLU A 481 15.52 -26.47 5.93
C GLU A 481 14.06 -26.88 5.82
N ILE A 482 13.30 -26.78 6.92
CA ILE A 482 11.90 -27.19 6.99
C ILE A 482 10.97 -25.97 6.98
N ILE A 483 10.14 -25.87 5.94
CA ILE A 483 9.15 -24.81 5.73
C ILE A 483 7.75 -25.39 5.97
N GLY A 484 7.18 -25.07 7.13
CA GLY A 484 5.87 -25.59 7.52
C GLY A 484 5.82 -26.01 8.98
N THR A 485 4.89 -26.91 9.28
CA THR A 485 4.63 -27.41 10.64
C THR A 485 5.52 -28.57 11.02
N ALA A 486 5.67 -29.56 10.12
CA ALA A 486 6.46 -30.78 10.34
C ALA A 486 6.17 -31.44 11.71
N ASP A 487 4.92 -31.87 11.86
CA ASP A 487 4.34 -32.50 13.05
C ASP A 487 4.44 -34.04 13.03
N GLY A 488 5.23 -34.61 12.12
CA GLY A 488 5.35 -36.06 11.91
C GLY A 488 4.17 -36.71 11.16
N ASN A 489 3.05 -36.00 10.97
CA ASN A 489 1.86 -36.52 10.30
C ASN A 489 1.67 -35.93 8.91
N THR A 490 2.09 -34.68 8.72
CA THR A 490 1.96 -33.91 7.48
C THR A 490 3.00 -34.33 6.45
N ASP A 491 2.57 -34.59 5.21
CA ASP A 491 3.48 -34.87 4.10
C ASP A 491 4.26 -33.60 3.73
N LEU A 492 5.60 -33.72 3.67
CA LEU A 492 6.54 -32.71 3.21
C LEU A 492 7.12 -33.12 1.86
N TYR A 493 7.15 -32.22 0.88
CA TYR A 493 7.88 -32.44 -0.36
C TYR A 493 9.36 -32.15 -0.19
N VAL A 494 10.20 -33.05 -0.73
CA VAL A 494 11.65 -32.86 -0.79
C VAL A 494 12.02 -32.07 -2.05
N LEU A 495 12.60 -30.90 -1.87
CA LEU A 495 12.97 -29.97 -2.95
C LEU A 495 14.47 -29.77 -2.97
N LYS A 496 15.11 -30.10 -4.10
CA LYS A 496 16.56 -29.97 -4.33
C LYS A 496 16.85 -29.12 -5.58
N GLY A 497 18.10 -28.68 -5.73
CA GLY A 497 18.57 -27.96 -6.91
C GLY A 497 18.41 -26.44 -6.81
N ASN A 498 17.87 -25.80 -7.86
CA ASN A 498 17.86 -24.34 -8.03
C ASN A 498 17.20 -23.57 -6.86
N ILE A 499 16.29 -24.21 -6.13
CA ILE A 499 15.63 -23.62 -4.97
C ILE A 499 16.64 -23.22 -3.87
N ILE A 500 17.61 -24.09 -3.61
CA ILE A 500 18.67 -23.88 -2.61
C ILE A 500 19.60 -22.75 -3.06
N TRP A 501 19.99 -22.76 -4.33
CA TRP A 501 20.83 -21.71 -4.91
C TRP A 501 20.16 -20.33 -4.87
N LEU A 502 18.85 -20.28 -5.11
CA LEU A 502 18.08 -19.04 -5.02
C LEU A 502 18.02 -18.50 -3.58
N GLU A 503 17.88 -19.37 -2.57
CA GLU A 503 17.95 -18.97 -1.16
C GLU A 503 19.32 -18.43 -0.78
N LEU A 504 20.40 -19.07 -1.23
CA LEU A 504 21.76 -18.56 -1.02
C LEU A 504 21.93 -17.14 -1.60
N ILE A 505 21.44 -16.90 -2.82
CA ILE A 505 21.46 -15.56 -3.44
C ILE A 505 20.65 -14.56 -2.63
N ARG A 506 19.44 -14.93 -2.20
CA ARG A 506 18.57 -14.07 -1.38
C ARG A 506 19.30 -13.66 -0.10
N GLY A 507 19.88 -14.63 0.61
CA GLY A 507 20.69 -14.39 1.80
C GLY A 507 21.87 -13.46 1.53
N THR A 508 22.68 -13.75 0.50
CA THR A 508 23.83 -12.93 0.10
C THR A 508 23.44 -11.49 -0.21
N VAL A 509 22.39 -11.28 -1.01
CA VAL A 509 21.91 -9.94 -1.38
C VAL A 509 21.43 -9.18 -0.14
N THR A 510 20.65 -9.81 0.72
CA THR A 510 20.08 -9.18 1.91
C THR A 510 21.14 -8.83 2.95
N VAL A 511 22.07 -9.75 3.22
CA VAL A 511 23.22 -9.49 4.11
C VAL A 511 24.11 -8.40 3.51
N GLY A 512 24.31 -8.40 2.20
CA GLY A 512 25.04 -7.34 1.50
C GLY A 512 24.38 -5.97 1.69
N ILE A 513 23.06 -5.87 1.48
CA ILE A 513 22.29 -4.63 1.68
C ILE A 513 22.34 -4.18 3.15
N ALA A 514 22.18 -5.10 4.11
CA ALA A 514 22.31 -4.81 5.52
C ALA A 514 23.71 -4.26 5.85
N GLY A 515 24.75 -4.83 5.26
CA GLY A 515 26.11 -4.31 5.32
C GLY A 515 26.21 -2.89 4.76
N VAL A 516 25.64 -2.61 3.58
CA VAL A 516 25.63 -1.24 3.02
C VAL A 516 25.03 -0.23 4.01
N ILE A 517 23.88 -0.56 4.60
CA ILE A 517 23.18 0.30 5.56
C ILE A 517 24.04 0.48 6.82
N ALA A 518 24.61 -0.60 7.36
CA ALA A 518 25.46 -0.56 8.55
C ALA A 518 26.71 0.31 8.32
N GLY A 519 27.43 0.10 7.22
CA GLY A 519 28.62 0.87 6.84
C GLY A 519 28.30 2.35 6.64
N TRP A 520 27.15 2.66 6.03
CA TRP A 520 26.66 4.03 5.87
C TRP A 520 26.39 4.70 7.22
N CYS A 521 25.66 4.02 8.12
CA CYS A 521 25.34 4.51 9.46
C CYS A 521 26.60 4.78 10.30
N VAL A 522 27.54 3.83 10.35
CA VAL A 522 28.80 3.96 11.08
C VAL A 522 29.60 5.15 10.55
N THR A 523 29.70 5.31 9.23
CA THR A 523 30.45 6.42 8.63
C THR A 523 29.83 7.78 8.96
N ILE A 524 28.50 7.89 8.96
CA ILE A 524 27.81 9.13 9.36
C ILE A 524 28.06 9.47 10.82
N ILE A 525 28.01 8.47 11.72
CA ILE A 525 28.28 8.66 13.14
C ILE A 525 29.72 9.15 13.34
N LEU A 526 30.69 8.51 12.69
CA LEU A 526 32.10 8.90 12.75
C LEU A 526 32.35 10.30 12.19
N CYS A 527 31.74 10.65 11.04
CA CYS A 527 31.79 12.02 10.51
C CYS A 527 31.17 13.02 11.50
N GLY A 528 30.06 12.68 12.15
CA GLY A 528 29.40 13.52 13.14
C GLY A 528 30.28 13.81 14.35
N ILE A 529 30.96 12.78 14.86
CA ILE A 529 31.94 12.91 15.95
C ILE A 529 33.12 13.78 15.51
N TYR A 530 33.69 13.52 14.34
CA TYR A 530 34.83 14.26 13.80
C TYR A 530 34.52 15.77 13.64
N PHE A 531 33.39 16.12 13.01
CA PHE A 531 32.99 17.52 12.86
C PHE A 531 32.64 18.17 14.21
N GLY A 532 32.03 17.43 15.13
CA GLY A 532 31.75 17.91 16.48
C GLY A 532 33.03 18.23 17.29
N LEU A 533 34.10 17.46 17.09
CA LEU A 533 35.42 17.72 17.70
C LEU A 533 36.14 18.91 17.04
N MET A 534 36.00 19.08 15.72
CA MET A 534 36.59 20.19 14.98
C MET A 534 35.95 21.56 15.31
N ASP A 535 34.63 21.61 15.48
CA ASP A 535 33.95 22.84 15.90
C ASP A 535 34.33 23.25 17.33
N LYS A 536 34.51 22.29 18.25
CA LYS A 536 35.02 22.58 19.61
C LYS A 536 36.45 23.13 19.62
N LYS A 537 37.30 22.74 18.66
CA LYS A 537 38.66 23.28 18.51
C LYS A 537 38.68 24.70 17.92
N ARG A 538 37.69 25.09 17.12
CA ARG A 538 37.56 26.46 16.57
C ARG A 538 37.01 27.49 17.55
N VAL A 539 36.22 27.08 18.54
CA VAL A 539 35.67 27.98 19.58
C VAL A 539 36.66 28.23 20.72
N ARG A 540 37.75 27.46 20.79
CA ARG A 540 38.83 27.61 21.78
C ARG A 540 40.05 28.39 21.26
N LYS A 541 39.99 28.88 20.02
CA LYS A 541 40.89 29.90 19.47
C LYS A 541 40.05 31.16 19.28
#